data_AF-A0A4Q6AZJ5-F1
#
_entry.id   AF-A0A4Q6AZJ5-F1
#
_cell.length_a   1.000
_cell.length_b   1.000
_cell.length_c   1.000
_cell.angle_alpha   90.00
_cell.angle_beta   90.00
_cell.angle_gamma   90.00
#
_symmetry.space_group_name_H-M   'P 1'
#
loop_
_entity.id
_entity.type
_entity.pdbx_description
1 polymer ?
#
loop_
_entity_poly.entity_id
_entity_poly.type
_entity_poly.pdbx_seq_one_letter_code
_entity_poly.pdbx_strand_id
1 'polypeptide(L)' 'MLPKFSQATYESEPVSCKKCGWSGTGADAILIDFYGITDSQDLYCPECDKKIGTLVKEKRTDPPVDNTGGPGL' A
#
# COMPACT_ATOMS: atom_id res chain seq x y z
N MET A 1 3.97 -9.11 14.28
CA MET A 1 3.47 -7.90 13.60
C MET A 1 4.09 -7.85 12.21
N LEU A 2 3.29 -7.73 11.15
CA LEU A 2 3.80 -7.56 9.78
C LEU A 2 4.06 -6.07 9.52
N PRO A 3 5.07 -5.73 8.70
CA PRO A 3 5.34 -4.35 8.30
C PRO A 3 4.17 -3.77 7.50
N LYS A 4 3.96 -2.46 7.68
CA LYS A 4 2.98 -1.68 6.91
C LYS A 4 3.73 -0.77 5.96
N PHE A 5 3.34 -0.76 4.70
CA PHE A 5 3.94 0.04 3.64
C PHE A 5 2.96 1.12 3.17
N SER A 6 3.49 2.26 2.73
CA SER A 6 2.67 3.28 2.08
C SER A 6 2.47 2.94 0.61
N GLN A 7 1.27 3.14 0.09
CA GLN A 7 1.00 2.98 -1.35
C GLN A 7 1.91 3.86 -2.23
N ALA A 8 2.39 5.00 -1.71
CA ALA A 8 3.24 5.91 -2.46
C ALA A 8 4.69 5.43 -2.62
N THR A 9 5.21 4.62 -1.68
CA THR A 9 6.64 4.29 -1.60
C THR A 9 6.95 2.80 -1.65
N TYR A 10 5.95 1.92 -1.47
CA TYR A 10 6.18 0.49 -1.25
C TYR A 10 7.04 -0.18 -2.33
N GLU A 11 6.92 0.24 -3.59
CA GLU A 11 7.63 -0.36 -4.73
C GLU A 11 9.15 -0.31 -4.55
N SER A 12 9.66 0.76 -3.93
CA SER A 12 11.10 0.96 -3.68
C SER A 12 11.52 0.53 -2.28
N GLU A 13 10.58 0.16 -1.40
CA GLU A 13 10.91 -0.22 -0.03
C GLU A 13 11.50 -1.64 0.02
N PRO A 14 12.58 -1.87 0.78
CA PRO A 14 13.17 -3.18 0.93
C PRO A 14 12.24 -4.07 1.76
N VAL A 15 11.98 -5.26 1.25
CA VAL A 15 11.13 -6.27 1.89
C VAL A 15 11.88 -7.58 2.03
N SER A 16 11.61 -8.32 3.11
CA SER A 16 12.20 -9.62 3.34
C SER A 16 11.18 -10.61 3.91
N CYS A 17 11.24 -11.84 3.41
CA CYS A 17 10.42 -12.93 3.87
C CYS A 17 11.10 -13.67 5.03
N LYS A 18 10.51 -13.58 6.23
CA LYS A 18 11.00 -14.29 7.42
C LYS A 18 10.85 -15.82 7.34
N LYS A 19 10.07 -16.33 6.38
CA LYS A 19 9.80 -17.78 6.24
C LYS A 19 10.85 -18.48 5.38
N CYS A 20 11.14 -17.95 4.20
CA CYS A 20 12.07 -18.58 3.24
C CYS A 20 13.41 -17.84 3.12
N GLY A 21 13.56 -16.66 3.72
CA GLY A 21 14.79 -15.86 3.64
C GLY A 21 14.91 -15.02 2.36
N TRP A 22 13.90 -15.02 1.49
CA TRP A 22 13.87 -14.16 0.31
C TRP A 22 13.95 -12.67 0.70
N SER A 23 14.66 -11.87 -0.10
CA SER A 23 14.80 -10.43 0.07
C SER A 23 14.78 -9.73 -1.29
N GLY A 24 14.06 -8.61 -1.36
CA GLY A 24 13.90 -7.81 -2.57
C GLY A 24 13.27 -6.47 -2.26
N THR A 25 12.60 -5.88 -3.24
CA THR A 25 11.80 -4.66 -3.09
C THR A 25 10.30 -4.96 -3.08
N GLY A 26 9.46 -4.02 -2.65
CA GLY A 26 8.01 -4.21 -2.71
C GLY A 26 7.48 -4.39 -4.13
N ALA A 27 8.19 -3.91 -5.16
CA ALA A 27 7.89 -4.16 -6.56
C ALA A 27 8.13 -5.64 -6.97
N ASP A 28 9.07 -6.32 -6.31
CA ASP A 28 9.35 -7.75 -6.56
C ASP A 28 8.37 -8.68 -5.81
N ALA A 29 7.58 -8.12 -4.89
CA ALA A 29 6.60 -8.86 -4.11
C ALA A 29 5.24 -8.95 -4.82
N ILE A 30 4.47 -9.99 -4.48
CA ILE A 30 3.13 -10.19 -5.04
C ILE A 30 2.15 -9.32 -4.25
N LEU A 31 1.63 -8.28 -4.89
CA LEU A 31 0.57 -7.45 -4.34
C LEU A 31 -0.79 -8.06 -4.67
N ILE A 32 -1.56 -8.42 -3.65
CA ILE A 32 -2.94 -8.89 -3.80
C ILE A 32 -3.86 -7.86 -3.18
N ASP A 33 -4.79 -7.35 -3.99
CA ASP A 33 -5.83 -6.46 -3.52
C ASP A 33 -7.22 -6.97 -3.82
N PHE A 34 -8.11 -6.74 -2.86
CA PHE A 34 -9.55 -6.90 -3.06
C PHE A 34 -10.10 -5.55 -3.48
N TYR A 35 -9.97 -5.26 -4.78
CA TYR A 35 -10.37 -4.00 -5.40
C TYR A 35 -11.78 -3.59 -4.95
N GLY A 36 -11.89 -2.45 -4.27
CA GLY A 36 -13.17 -1.85 -3.84
C GLY A 36 -13.76 -2.35 -2.52
N ILE A 37 -13.17 -3.36 -1.86
CA ILE A 37 -13.68 -3.87 -0.57
C ILE A 37 -12.82 -3.39 0.61
N THR A 38 -11.50 -3.30 0.41
CA THR A 38 -10.56 -3.03 1.51
C THR A 38 -9.70 -1.79 1.27
N ASP A 39 -9.51 -1.00 2.34
CA ASP A 39 -8.56 0.12 2.42
C ASP A 39 -7.09 -0.35 2.51
N SER A 40 -6.84 -1.65 2.38
CA SER A 40 -5.52 -2.25 2.45
C SER A 40 -5.32 -3.31 1.38
N GLN A 41 -4.09 -3.45 0.92
CA GLN A 41 -3.61 -4.47 0.00
C GLN A 41 -2.56 -5.31 0.73
N ASP A 42 -2.48 -6.61 0.44
CA ASP A 42 -1.54 -7.50 1.12
C ASP A 42 -0.37 -7.84 0.20
N LEU A 43 0.84 -7.81 0.76
CA LEU A 43 2.08 -8.15 0.07
C LEU A 43 2.48 -9.59 0.43
N TYR A 44 2.75 -10.39 -0.59
CA TYR A 44 3.10 -11.80 -0.49
C TYR A 44 4.49 -12.06 -1.07
N CYS A 45 5.21 -13.00 -0.46
CA CYS A 45 6.50 -13.45 -0.93
C CYS A 45 6.34 -14.27 -2.23
N PRO A 46 7.11 -13.98 -3.29
CA PRO A 46 7.02 -14.71 -4.55
C PRO A 46 7.52 -16.17 -4.46
N GLU A 47 8.34 -16.49 -3.46
CA GLU A 47 8.97 -17.83 -3.32
C GLU A 47 8.13 -18.81 -2.48
N CYS A 48 7.28 -18.32 -1.59
CA CYS A 48 6.60 -19.20 -0.62
C CYS A 48 5.18 -18.78 -0.25
N ASP A 49 4.62 -17.82 -1.00
CA ASP A 49 3.25 -17.30 -0.88
C ASP A 49 2.88 -16.85 0.53
N LYS A 50 3.88 -16.52 1.35
CA LYS A 50 3.63 -16.03 2.71
C LYS A 50 3.41 -14.54 2.67
N LYS A 51 2.36 -14.08 3.37
CA LYS A 51 2.15 -12.65 3.62
C LYS A 51 3.37 -12.05 4.35
N ILE A 52 4.02 -11.10 3.69
CA ILE A 52 5.20 -10.38 4.19
C ILE A 52 4.88 -8.95 4.62
N GLY A 53 3.74 -8.40 4.21
CA GLY A 53 3.38 -7.02 4.50
C GLY A 53 1.93 -6.69 4.23
N THR A 54 1.53 -5.48 4.62
CA THR A 54 0.26 -4.88 4.22
C THR A 54 0.52 -3.45 3.78
N LEU A 55 0.03 -3.11 2.59
CA LEU A 55 0.04 -1.77 2.03
C LEU A 55 -1.26 -1.08 2.43
N VAL A 56 -1.17 0.09 3.05
CA VAL A 56 -2.33 0.85 3.47
C VAL A 56 -2.60 1.91 2.41
N LYS A 57 -3.83 1.94 1.88
CA LYS A 57 -4.26 3.03 1.02
C LYS A 57 -4.38 4.27 1.89
N GLU A 58 -3.56 5.28 1.62
CA GLU A 58 -3.76 6.58 2.24
C GLU A 58 -5.14 7.06 1.80
N LYS A 59 -6.04 7.26 2.77
CA LYS A 59 -7.31 7.91 2.49
C LYS A 59 -6.91 9.25 1.89
N ARG A 60 -7.27 9.49 0.61
CA ARG A 60 -7.24 10.84 0.08
C ARG A 60 -8.09 11.66 1.03
N THR A 61 -7.43 12.42 1.90
CA THR A 61 -8.05 13.61 2.45
C THR A 61 -8.27 14.44 1.21
N ASP A 62 -9.50 14.45 0.69
CA ASP A 62 -9.88 15.42 -0.32
C ASP A 62 -9.37 16.77 0.19
N PRO A 63 -8.58 17.54 -0.58
CA PRO A 63 -8.22 18.87 -0.16
C PRO A 63 -9.51 19.58 0.23
N PRO A 64 -9.56 20.33 1.34
CA PRO A 64 -10.79 21.04 1.70
C PRO A 64 -11.22 21.84 0.48
N VAL A 65 -12.35 21.46 -0.12
CA VAL A 65 -12.94 22.17 -1.24
C VAL A 65 -13.37 23.53 -0.71
N ASP A 66 -12.48 24.51 -0.83
CA ASP A 66 -12.75 25.91 -0.55
C ASP A 66 -13.77 26.38 -1.59
N ASN A 67 -15.05 26.22 -1.25
CA ASN A 67 -16.16 26.77 -2.02
C ASN A 67 -16.30 28.27 -1.70
N THR A 68 -15.29 29.08 -2.00
CA THR A 68 -15.45 30.54 -2.02
C THR A 68 -15.85 30.99 -3.43
N GLY A 69 -16.99 30.48 -3.89
CA GLY A 69 -17.69 30.95 -5.08
C GLY A 69 -18.83 31.88 -4.66
N GLY A 70 -18.51 33.13 -4.32
CA GLY A 70 -19.51 34.18 -4.16
C GLY A 70 -19.64 35.00 -5.45
N PRO A 71 -20.82 35.09 -6.09
CA PRO A 71 -21.04 36.09 -7.11
C PRO A 71 -21.27 37.43 -6.39
N GLY A 72 -20.25 38.28 -6.38
CA GLY A 72 -20.36 39.67 -5.93
C GLY A 72 -20.73 40.56 -7.12
N LEU A 73 -21.92 41.16 -7.02
CA LEU A 73 -22.55 42.15 -7.91
C LEU A 73 -21.66 43.35 -8.27
#